data_AF-A0A956W6N2-F1
#
_entry.id   AF-A0A956W6N2-F1
#
_cell.length_a   1.000
_cell.length_b   1.000
_cell.length_c   1.000
_cell.angle_alpha   90.00
_cell.angle_beta   90.00
_cell.angle_gamma   90.00
#
_symmetry.space_group_name_H-M   'P 1'
#
loop_
_entity.id
_entity.type
_entity.pdbx_description
1 polymer ?
#
loop_
_entity_poly.entity_id
_entity_poly.type
_entity_poly.pdbx_seq_one_letter_code
_entity_poly.pdbx_strand_id
1 'polypeptide(L)'
;AIGRGDGRLRWSTEGQVSVSGSIVSGPVLSQGRLVFGTTEGFLYSVDAADGRPTEGWPRDGLSLSNRGIWATPIVESGVVYVGTMDSKLRAIDLATGEEVWEQPFEAGAGAIAELASASDGTLFVATLGKEVFIVEKATGLQVGESVPANGWIWTRPAIDAGIAYYGDFDGSLFALDITSQKTEWTEKTDGRVKSGPAVVGEWVIFADESPAVSFVNRETGQIRNRVPIVDAGKIRANVVGRDGVAYVVTTKGRLFKADPSNFSVVEVPIGGTS
;
A
#
# COMPACT_ATOMS: atom_id res chain seq x y z
N ALA A 1 -14.38 13.58 -6.46
CA ALA A 1 -15.14 12.86 -5.42
C ALA A 1 -16.54 12.46 -5.91
N ILE A 2 -17.06 11.31 -5.48
CA ILE A 2 -18.44 10.86 -5.76
C ILE A 2 -19.26 10.79 -4.47
N GLY A 3 -20.58 10.97 -4.56
CA GLY A 3 -21.49 10.85 -3.43
C GLY A 3 -21.67 9.41 -2.97
N ARG A 4 -21.54 9.17 -1.67
CA ARG A 4 -21.62 7.82 -1.07
C ARG A 4 -22.99 7.14 -1.29
N GLY A 5 -24.08 7.91 -1.38
CA GLY A 5 -25.44 7.39 -1.46
C GLY A 5 -26.03 7.33 -2.88
N ASP A 6 -25.49 8.12 -3.81
CA ASP A 6 -26.06 8.29 -5.16
C ASP A 6 -25.05 8.06 -6.29
N GLY A 7 -23.77 7.88 -5.96
CA GLY A 7 -22.69 7.70 -6.94
C GLY A 7 -22.43 8.93 -7.83
N ARG A 8 -23.09 10.07 -7.57
CA ARG A 8 -22.98 11.26 -8.42
C ARG A 8 -21.65 11.97 -8.20
N LEU A 9 -21.08 12.51 -9.28
CA LEU A 9 -19.89 13.35 -9.20
C LEU A 9 -20.19 14.60 -8.36
N ARG A 10 -19.43 14.79 -7.27
CA ARG A 10 -19.49 16.00 -6.44
C ARG A 10 -18.55 17.09 -6.97
N TRP A 11 -17.34 16.68 -7.34
CA TRP A 11 -16.33 17.54 -7.94
C TRP A 11 -15.24 16.67 -8.60
N SER A 12 -14.50 17.25 -9.53
CA SER A 12 -13.25 16.72 -10.10
C SER A 12 -12.15 17.78 -9.98
N THR A 13 -10.88 17.36 -9.97
CA THR A 13 -9.74 18.30 -10.01
C THR A 13 -9.60 18.99 -11.37
N GLU A 14 -10.30 18.50 -12.40
CA GLU A 14 -10.28 19.06 -13.74
C GLU A 14 -10.73 20.53 -13.73
N GLY A 15 -9.83 21.41 -14.15
CA GLY A 15 -10.04 22.86 -14.12
C GLY A 15 -9.90 23.54 -12.76
N GLN A 16 -9.66 22.79 -11.67
CA GLN A 16 -9.32 23.33 -10.34
C GLN A 16 -7.81 23.28 -10.07
N VAL A 17 -7.14 22.21 -10.51
CA VAL A 17 -5.69 21.97 -10.34
C VAL A 17 -5.12 21.37 -11.61
N SER A 18 -3.99 21.90 -12.06
CA SER A 18 -3.21 21.28 -13.14
C SER A 18 -2.33 20.18 -12.57
N VAL A 19 -2.83 18.94 -12.60
CA VAL A 19 -2.08 17.77 -12.13
C VAL A 19 -1.10 17.33 -13.21
N SER A 20 0.20 17.35 -12.88
CA SER A 20 1.26 16.83 -13.74
C SER A 20 1.35 15.31 -13.62
N GLY A 21 1.20 14.60 -14.74
CA GLY A 21 1.24 13.15 -14.77
C GLY A 21 -0.04 12.45 -14.33
N SER A 22 0.04 11.13 -14.20
CA SER A 22 -1.08 10.29 -13.75
C SER A 22 -1.05 10.12 -12.24
N ILE A 23 -2.23 10.12 -11.61
CA ILE A 23 -2.40 9.73 -10.21
C ILE A 23 -2.33 8.20 -10.16
N VAL A 24 -1.19 7.68 -9.70
CA VAL A 24 -0.95 6.22 -9.58
C VAL A 24 -0.94 5.74 -8.14
N SER A 25 -0.65 6.64 -7.21
CA SER A 25 -0.76 6.39 -5.78
C SER A 25 -2.24 6.47 -5.35
N GLY A 26 -2.60 5.74 -4.31
CA GLY A 26 -3.89 5.91 -3.66
C GLY A 26 -3.96 7.29 -2.99
N PRO A 27 -5.08 8.03 -3.10
CA PRO A 27 -5.23 9.28 -2.38
C PRO A 27 -5.55 9.03 -0.90
N VAL A 28 -5.00 9.84 -0.01
CA VAL A 28 -5.26 9.78 1.43
C VAL A 28 -6.05 11.00 1.87
N LEU A 29 -7.16 10.77 2.57
CA LEU A 29 -7.98 11.82 3.17
C LEU A 29 -7.56 12.01 4.64
N SER A 30 -7.10 13.21 5.00
CA SER A 30 -6.76 13.56 6.38
C SER A 30 -6.99 15.05 6.62
N GLN A 31 -7.62 15.39 7.75
CA GLN A 31 -7.87 16.79 8.15
C GLN A 31 -8.53 17.65 7.06
N GLY A 32 -9.46 17.07 6.29
CA GLY A 32 -10.14 17.76 5.19
C GLY A 32 -9.30 17.90 3.90
N ARG A 33 -8.08 17.37 3.86
CA ARG A 33 -7.18 17.39 2.71
C ARG A 33 -7.13 16.01 2.04
N LEU A 34 -7.10 15.99 0.73
CA LEU A 34 -6.81 14.82 -0.09
C LEU A 34 -5.37 14.93 -0.61
N VAL A 35 -4.51 14.00 -0.20
CA VAL A 35 -3.09 13.99 -0.53
C VAL A 35 -2.77 12.82 -1.45
N PHE A 36 -2.06 13.08 -2.55
CA PHE A 36 -1.72 12.04 -3.54
C PHE A 36 -0.46 12.38 -4.34
N GLY A 37 0.29 11.36 -4.72
CA GLY A 37 1.45 11.43 -5.59
C GLY A 37 1.16 11.04 -7.04
N THR A 38 2.04 11.49 -7.94
CA THR A 38 1.91 11.32 -9.40
C THR A 38 3.10 10.61 -10.04
N THR A 39 2.92 10.14 -11.27
CA THR A 39 3.99 9.52 -12.08
C THR A 39 5.18 10.44 -12.33
N GLU A 40 4.96 11.76 -12.36
CA GLU A 40 6.01 12.77 -12.57
C GLU A 40 6.70 13.19 -11.27
N GLY A 41 6.32 12.60 -10.13
CA GLY A 41 7.00 12.82 -8.86
C GLY A 41 6.52 14.04 -8.09
N PHE A 42 5.35 14.57 -8.44
CA PHE A 42 4.68 15.63 -7.70
C PHE A 42 3.74 15.06 -6.64
N LEU A 43 3.80 15.62 -5.43
CA LEU A 43 2.87 15.41 -4.33
C LEU A 43 1.89 16.58 -4.27
N TYR A 44 0.60 16.28 -4.31
CA TYR A 44 -0.47 17.27 -4.24
C TYR A 44 -1.22 17.16 -2.92
N SER A 45 -1.73 18.30 -2.46
CA SER A 45 -2.72 18.39 -1.39
C SER A 45 -3.86 19.30 -1.88
N VAL A 46 -5.08 18.76 -1.90
CA VAL A 46 -6.29 19.48 -2.32
C VAL A 46 -7.37 19.40 -1.24
N ASP A 47 -8.24 20.40 -1.16
CA ASP A 47 -9.36 20.40 -0.24
C ASP A 47 -10.36 19.29 -0.67
N ALA A 48 -10.77 18.46 0.29
CA ALA A 48 -11.64 17.32 0.00
C ALA A 48 -13.08 17.72 -0.34
N ALA A 49 -13.49 18.95 -0.01
CA ALA A 49 -14.82 19.47 -0.28
C ALA A 49 -14.96 20.01 -1.71
N ASP A 50 -13.92 20.64 -2.27
CA ASP A 50 -14.01 21.30 -3.58
C ASP A 50 -12.86 20.99 -4.57
N GLY A 51 -11.82 20.28 -4.15
CA GLY A 51 -10.71 19.87 -4.99
C GLY A 51 -9.69 20.97 -5.31
N ARG A 52 -9.75 22.13 -4.65
CA ARG A 52 -8.79 23.23 -4.85
C ARG A 52 -7.48 23.00 -4.09
N PRO A 53 -6.36 23.59 -4.50
CA PRO A 53 -5.11 23.50 -3.75
C PRO A 53 -5.29 24.01 -2.32
N THR A 54 -4.77 23.27 -1.35
CA THR A 54 -4.82 23.68 0.05
C THR A 54 -3.80 24.76 0.35
N GLU A 55 -4.09 25.63 1.32
CA GLU A 55 -3.12 26.62 1.82
C GLU A 55 -1.85 25.95 2.36
N GLY A 56 -0.71 26.65 2.23
CA GLY A 56 0.64 26.17 2.54
C GLY A 56 1.32 25.46 1.37
N TRP A 57 0.55 24.84 0.47
CA TRP A 57 1.12 24.02 -0.62
C TRP A 57 1.26 24.78 -1.93
N PRO A 58 2.31 24.49 -2.74
CA PRO A 58 2.38 24.98 -4.11
C PRO A 58 1.21 24.47 -4.95
N ARG A 59 0.63 25.36 -5.76
CA ARG A 59 -0.52 25.02 -6.62
C ARG A 59 -0.22 23.90 -7.62
N ASP A 60 1.01 23.85 -8.12
CA ASP A 60 1.46 22.86 -9.09
C ASP A 60 2.00 21.57 -8.44
N GLY A 61 1.85 21.45 -7.11
CA GLY A 61 2.35 20.33 -6.32
C GLY A 61 3.81 20.49 -5.87
N LEU A 62 4.20 19.72 -4.86
CA LEU A 62 5.59 19.63 -4.42
C LEU A 62 6.34 18.65 -5.33
N SER A 63 7.39 19.11 -6.01
CA SER A 63 8.26 18.23 -6.80
C SER A 63 9.24 17.52 -5.86
N LEU A 64 8.99 16.24 -5.57
CA LEU A 64 9.79 15.47 -4.61
C LEU A 64 10.67 14.40 -5.27
N SER A 65 10.39 14.04 -6.52
CA SER A 65 11.07 12.98 -7.26
C SER A 65 11.10 13.27 -8.76
N ASN A 66 12.11 12.75 -9.46
CA ASN A 66 12.17 12.72 -10.93
C ASN A 66 11.82 11.35 -11.53
N ARG A 67 11.40 10.38 -10.70
CA ARG A 67 11.02 9.02 -11.13
C ARG A 67 9.58 8.64 -10.75
N GLY A 68 8.90 9.50 -10.01
CA GLY A 68 7.51 9.31 -9.61
C GLY A 68 7.31 9.03 -8.13
N ILE A 69 6.09 9.30 -7.67
CA ILE A 69 5.57 8.91 -6.36
C ILE A 69 4.46 7.89 -6.60
N TRP A 70 4.81 6.61 -6.45
CA TRP A 70 3.89 5.50 -6.74
C TRP A 70 3.34 4.89 -5.46
N ALA A 71 4.12 4.89 -4.39
CA ALA A 71 3.66 4.52 -3.06
C ALA A 71 2.50 5.44 -2.64
N THR A 72 1.50 4.88 -1.96
CA THR A 72 0.47 5.70 -1.33
C THR A 72 1.08 6.43 -0.14
N PRO A 73 0.93 7.76 -0.04
CA PRO A 73 1.39 8.50 1.12
C PRO A 73 0.78 7.94 2.41
N ILE A 74 1.45 8.13 3.53
CA ILE A 74 0.86 7.90 4.86
C ILE A 74 0.72 9.26 5.51
N VAL A 75 -0.47 9.57 6.03
CA VAL A 75 -0.71 10.81 6.78
C VAL A 75 -1.03 10.47 8.22
N GLU A 76 -0.17 10.88 9.14
CA GLU A 76 -0.31 10.59 10.57
C GLU A 76 0.18 11.78 11.38
N SER A 77 -0.61 12.20 12.39
CA SER A 77 -0.25 13.29 13.30
C SER A 77 0.17 14.61 12.60
N GLY A 78 -0.40 14.89 11.43
CA GLY A 78 -0.09 16.09 10.64
C GLY A 78 1.17 15.98 9.78
N VAL A 79 1.79 14.80 9.68
CA VAL A 79 2.95 14.55 8.81
C VAL A 79 2.55 13.61 7.67
N VAL A 80 3.01 13.91 6.47
CA VAL A 80 2.87 13.10 5.25
C VAL A 80 4.18 12.40 4.97
N TYR A 81 4.19 11.07 5.06
CA TYR A 81 5.34 10.24 4.69
C TYR A 81 5.20 9.76 3.24
N VAL A 82 6.23 9.98 2.43
CA VAL A 82 6.19 9.77 0.99
C VAL A 82 7.43 9.03 0.51
N GLY A 83 7.21 7.82 0.00
CA GLY A 83 8.21 7.00 -0.67
C GLY A 83 8.22 7.26 -2.16
N THR A 84 9.41 7.40 -2.74
CA THR A 84 9.59 7.76 -4.15
C THR A 84 10.31 6.67 -4.94
N MET A 85 10.16 6.72 -6.26
CA MET A 85 10.81 5.77 -7.19
C MET A 85 12.31 6.04 -7.39
N ASP A 86 12.84 7.15 -6.88
CA ASP A 86 14.27 7.46 -6.76
C ASP A 86 14.83 7.13 -5.37
N SER A 87 14.20 6.17 -4.68
CA SER A 87 14.68 5.55 -3.42
C SER A 87 14.59 6.44 -2.18
N LYS A 88 13.83 7.56 -2.22
CA LYS A 88 13.75 8.51 -1.10
C LYS A 88 12.47 8.37 -0.31
N LEU A 89 12.57 8.38 1.01
CA LEU A 89 11.46 8.58 1.92
C LEU A 89 11.57 9.97 2.55
N ARG A 90 10.53 10.76 2.40
CA ARG A 90 10.42 12.12 2.92
C ARG A 90 9.27 12.23 3.92
N ALA A 91 9.40 13.14 4.87
CA ALA A 91 8.34 13.53 5.78
C ALA A 91 8.01 15.01 5.53
N ILE A 92 6.75 15.30 5.22
CA ILE A 92 6.27 16.63 4.83
C ILE A 92 5.21 17.07 5.83
N ASP A 93 5.29 18.28 6.36
CA ASP A 93 4.24 18.85 7.19
C ASP A 93 2.97 19.02 6.36
N LEU A 94 1.86 18.44 6.82
CA LEU A 94 0.60 18.44 6.08
C LEU A 94 0.04 19.85 5.92
N ALA A 95 0.25 20.74 6.89
CA ALA A 95 -0.30 22.08 6.88
C ALA A 95 0.53 23.00 5.98
N THR A 96 1.86 22.97 6.10
CA THR A 96 2.77 23.92 5.42
C THR A 96 3.37 23.39 4.13
N GLY A 97 3.39 22.07 3.92
CA GLY A 97 4.07 21.46 2.76
C GLY A 97 5.60 21.48 2.85
N GLU A 98 6.16 21.83 4.02
CA GLU A 98 7.61 21.88 4.25
C GLU A 98 8.15 20.51 4.70
N GLU A 99 9.43 20.24 4.45
CA GLU A 99 10.09 19.02 4.96
C GLU A 99 10.24 19.07 6.48
N VAL A 100 9.90 17.95 7.14
CA VAL A 100 9.99 17.78 8.60
C VAL A 100 11.38 17.28 9.00
N TRP A 101 11.94 16.35 8.24
CA TRP A 101 13.27 15.81 8.51
C TRP A 101 14.34 16.71 7.90
N GLU A 102 15.51 16.79 8.54
CA GLU A 102 16.65 17.55 8.00
C GLU A 102 17.18 16.94 6.69
N GLN A 103 17.09 15.61 6.56
CA GLN A 103 17.50 14.87 5.37
C GLN A 103 16.50 13.73 5.09
N PRO A 104 16.24 13.41 3.82
CA PRO A 104 15.44 12.25 3.46
C PRO A 104 16.19 10.96 3.79
N PHE A 105 15.44 9.93 4.14
CA PHE A 105 15.96 8.57 4.15
C PHE A 105 16.19 8.10 2.71
N GLU A 106 17.29 7.39 2.45
CA GLU A 106 17.61 6.81 1.15
C GLU A 106 17.75 5.28 1.25
N ALA A 107 16.87 4.56 0.56
CA ALA A 107 16.87 3.10 0.47
C ALA A 107 17.99 2.55 -0.46
N GLY A 108 18.98 3.37 -0.81
CA GLY A 108 20.03 3.03 -1.75
C GLY A 108 19.50 2.68 -3.15
N ALA A 109 19.73 1.44 -3.61
CA ALA A 109 19.47 1.04 -4.99
C ALA A 109 17.99 0.74 -5.32
N GLY A 110 17.11 0.71 -4.31
CA GLY A 110 15.71 0.30 -4.47
C GLY A 110 14.70 1.43 -4.47
N ALA A 111 13.92 1.56 -5.55
CA ALA A 111 12.71 2.38 -5.56
C ALA A 111 11.77 1.96 -4.42
N ILE A 112 11.20 2.93 -3.69
CA ILE A 112 10.23 2.66 -2.62
C ILE A 112 8.85 2.47 -3.26
N ALA A 113 8.36 1.24 -3.21
CA ALA A 113 7.12 0.85 -3.88
C ALA A 113 5.90 1.08 -3.00
N GLU A 114 6.02 0.78 -1.71
CA GLU A 114 4.93 0.86 -0.73
C GLU A 114 5.44 1.16 0.67
N LEU A 115 4.54 1.69 1.50
CA LEU A 115 4.79 2.01 2.91
C LEU A 115 3.68 1.42 3.79
N ALA A 116 4.00 1.13 5.05
CA ALA A 116 3.00 0.96 6.09
C ALA A 116 3.44 1.56 7.42
N SER A 117 2.46 2.05 8.18
CA SER A 117 2.67 2.65 9.48
C SER A 117 2.52 1.61 10.58
N ALA A 118 3.54 1.46 11.42
CA ALA A 118 3.49 0.65 12.63
C ALA A 118 3.14 1.50 13.85
N SER A 119 2.52 0.90 14.87
CA SER A 119 2.09 1.61 16.08
C SER A 119 3.24 2.00 17.01
N ASP A 120 4.43 1.43 16.83
CA ASP A 120 5.63 1.71 17.62
C ASP A 120 6.39 2.97 17.17
N GLY A 121 5.80 3.76 16.27
CA GLY A 121 6.41 4.98 15.75
C GLY A 121 7.34 4.74 14.57
N THR A 122 7.32 3.55 13.96
CA THR A 122 8.13 3.25 12.77
C THR A 122 7.30 3.11 11.49
N LEU A 123 7.97 3.25 10.35
CA LEU A 123 7.46 2.96 9.02
C LEU A 123 8.14 1.70 8.51
N PHE A 124 7.34 0.77 8.00
CA PHE A 124 7.81 -0.30 7.16
C PHE A 124 7.92 0.22 5.73
N VAL A 125 9.10 0.06 5.13
CA VAL A 125 9.43 0.57 3.78
C VAL A 125 9.75 -0.59 2.86
N ALA A 126 8.86 -0.85 1.90
CA ALA A 126 9.00 -1.92 0.91
C ALA A 126 9.67 -1.41 -0.36
N THR A 127 10.71 -2.11 -0.83
CA THR A 127 11.51 -1.63 -1.96
C THR A 127 11.65 -2.63 -3.10
N LEU A 128 11.92 -2.09 -4.29
CA LEU A 128 12.35 -2.87 -5.46
C LEU A 128 13.84 -3.24 -5.41
N GLY A 129 14.55 -2.85 -4.33
CA GLY A 129 15.92 -3.29 -4.01
C GLY A 129 15.98 -4.72 -3.47
N LYS A 130 14.82 -5.37 -3.25
CA LYS A 130 14.67 -6.69 -2.62
C LYS A 130 15.03 -6.68 -1.14
N GLU A 131 14.72 -5.58 -0.48
CA GLU A 131 14.95 -5.39 0.95
C GLU A 131 13.85 -4.51 1.53
N VAL A 132 13.60 -4.69 2.81
CA VAL A 132 12.69 -3.85 3.59
C VAL A 132 13.47 -3.10 4.65
N PHE A 133 13.04 -1.88 4.93
CA PHE A 133 13.63 -1.03 5.95
C PHE A 133 12.60 -0.67 7.00
N ILE A 134 13.04 -0.56 8.24
CA ILE A 134 12.26 0.02 9.33
C ILE A 134 12.82 1.41 9.59
N VAL A 135 11.98 2.45 9.47
CA VAL A 135 12.42 3.86 9.59
C VAL A 135 11.62 4.53 10.70
N GLU A 136 12.30 5.22 11.61
CA GLU A 136 11.63 5.98 12.67
C GLU A 136 10.88 7.20 12.08
N LYS A 137 9.59 7.32 12.38
CA LYS A 137 8.72 8.40 11.89
C LYS A 137 9.19 9.79 12.32
N ALA A 138 9.77 9.89 13.52
CA ALA A 138 10.16 11.15 14.13
C ALA A 138 11.41 11.77 13.46
N THR A 139 12.37 10.92 13.07
CA THR A 139 13.70 11.38 12.65
C THR A 139 14.05 11.02 11.20
N GLY A 140 13.37 10.03 10.62
CA GLY A 140 13.74 9.48 9.31
C GLY A 140 14.94 8.55 9.37
N LEU A 141 15.43 8.22 10.57
CA LEU A 141 16.56 7.32 10.71
C LEU A 141 16.11 5.87 10.58
N GLN A 142 16.90 5.09 9.85
CA GLN A 142 16.75 3.65 9.79
C GLN A 142 17.01 3.04 11.17
N VAL A 143 16.12 2.15 11.58
CA VAL A 143 16.29 1.29 12.74
C VAL A 143 16.95 0.00 12.26
N GLY A 144 18.05 -0.42 12.87
CA GLY A 144 18.70 -1.71 12.57
C GLY A 144 19.23 -1.84 11.14
N GLU A 145 19.39 -3.08 10.68
CA GLU A 145 19.81 -3.39 9.31
C GLU A 145 18.60 -3.58 8.39
N SER A 146 18.80 -3.45 7.08
CA SER A 146 17.80 -3.81 6.08
C SER A 146 17.54 -5.32 6.12
N VAL A 147 16.28 -5.73 5.96
CA VAL A 147 15.93 -7.17 5.93
C VAL A 147 15.76 -7.62 4.47
N PRO A 148 16.55 -8.60 3.98
CA PRO A 148 16.49 -9.03 2.60
C PRO A 148 15.22 -9.85 2.29
N ALA A 149 14.74 -9.71 1.06
CA ALA A 149 13.72 -10.54 0.43
C ALA A 149 14.30 -11.27 -0.80
N ASN A 150 13.54 -12.20 -1.39
CA ASN A 150 14.01 -12.95 -2.55
C ASN A 150 13.77 -12.19 -3.86
N GLY A 151 12.66 -11.46 -3.93
CA GLY A 151 12.22 -10.68 -5.08
C GLY A 151 11.89 -9.23 -4.74
N TRP A 152 11.43 -8.49 -5.76
CA TRP A 152 10.92 -7.12 -5.57
C TRP A 152 9.70 -7.13 -4.66
N ILE A 153 9.69 -6.24 -3.66
CA ILE A 153 8.54 -6.08 -2.78
C ILE A 153 7.70 -4.93 -3.34
N TRP A 154 6.60 -5.28 -4.00
CA TRP A 154 5.60 -4.31 -4.49
C TRP A 154 4.36 -4.26 -3.59
N THR A 155 4.24 -5.21 -2.67
CA THR A 155 3.04 -5.37 -1.86
C THR A 155 2.96 -4.27 -0.81
N ARG A 156 1.75 -3.76 -0.57
CA ARG A 156 1.50 -3.02 0.67
C ARG A 156 1.39 -4.05 1.80
N PRO A 157 2.27 -4.02 2.81
CA PRO A 157 2.22 -5.00 3.88
C PRO A 157 0.94 -4.82 4.71
N ALA A 158 0.41 -5.91 5.26
CA ALA A 158 -0.58 -5.85 6.33
C ALA A 158 0.15 -5.93 7.67
N ILE A 159 -0.09 -4.97 8.56
CA ILE A 159 0.51 -4.97 9.90
C ILE A 159 -0.57 -5.34 10.91
N ASP A 160 -0.32 -6.37 11.72
CA ASP A 160 -1.14 -6.74 12.88
C ASP A 160 -0.23 -7.13 14.04
N ALA A 161 -0.54 -6.62 15.24
CA ALA A 161 0.20 -6.92 16.47
C ALA A 161 1.75 -6.81 16.37
N GLY A 162 2.26 -5.85 15.59
CA GLY A 162 3.71 -5.65 15.41
C GLY A 162 4.37 -6.54 14.36
N ILE A 163 3.59 -7.42 13.71
CA ILE A 163 4.06 -8.28 12.62
C ILE A 163 3.62 -7.71 11.27
N ALA A 164 4.56 -7.53 10.35
CA ALA A 164 4.31 -7.18 8.96
C ALA A 164 4.21 -8.45 8.10
N TYR A 165 3.06 -8.61 7.45
CA TYR A 165 2.82 -9.66 6.46
C TYR A 165 2.91 -9.09 5.05
N TYR A 166 3.77 -9.66 4.22
CA TYR A 166 4.00 -9.17 2.87
C TYR A 166 4.47 -10.28 1.93
N GLY A 167 4.54 -9.97 0.63
CA GLY A 167 5.07 -10.89 -0.36
C GLY A 167 5.88 -10.18 -1.44
N ASP A 168 6.60 -10.99 -2.21
CA ASP A 168 7.50 -10.52 -3.26
C ASP A 168 7.20 -11.12 -4.65
N PHE A 169 7.92 -10.60 -5.64
CA PHE A 169 7.82 -11.06 -7.03
C PHE A 169 8.48 -12.39 -7.32
N ASP A 170 9.13 -13.02 -6.34
CA ASP A 170 9.56 -14.41 -6.46
C ASP A 170 8.45 -15.36 -6.00
N GLY A 171 7.35 -14.85 -5.43
CA GLY A 171 6.26 -15.66 -4.87
C GLY A 171 6.48 -16.02 -3.41
N SER A 172 7.44 -15.37 -2.74
CA SER A 172 7.72 -15.58 -1.32
C SER A 172 6.73 -14.77 -0.48
N LEU A 173 6.28 -15.38 0.62
CA LEU A 173 5.43 -14.77 1.64
C LEU A 173 6.26 -14.65 2.92
N PHE A 174 6.08 -13.57 3.65
CA PHE A 174 6.84 -13.28 4.86
C PHE A 174 5.92 -12.84 5.99
N ALA A 175 6.28 -13.22 7.21
CA ALA A 175 5.92 -12.51 8.43
C ALA A 175 7.20 -11.99 9.09
N LEU A 176 7.27 -10.68 9.28
CA LEU A 176 8.41 -10.01 9.91
C LEU A 176 7.94 -9.33 11.19
N ASP A 177 8.56 -9.68 12.32
CA ASP A 177 8.44 -8.89 13.54
C ASP A 177 9.18 -7.57 13.36
N ILE A 178 8.45 -6.45 13.39
CA ILE A 178 8.96 -5.12 13.05
C ILE A 178 9.99 -4.63 14.07
N THR A 179 9.76 -4.94 15.35
CA THR A 179 10.59 -4.45 16.45
C THR A 179 11.93 -5.19 16.51
N SER A 180 11.92 -6.51 16.39
CA SER A 180 13.12 -7.34 16.41
C SER A 180 13.78 -7.49 15.03
N GLN A 181 13.07 -7.13 13.97
CA GLN A 181 13.47 -7.26 12.55
C GLN A 181 13.79 -8.71 12.17
N LYS A 182 13.13 -9.66 12.83
CA LYS A 182 13.28 -11.09 12.57
C LYS A 182 12.11 -11.60 11.76
N THR A 183 12.42 -12.38 10.74
CA THR A 183 11.42 -13.10 9.98
C THR A 183 10.93 -14.28 10.80
N GLU A 184 9.67 -14.23 11.24
CA GLU A 184 9.01 -15.28 12.02
C GLU A 184 8.77 -16.52 11.15
N TRP A 185 8.34 -16.31 9.92
CA TRP A 185 8.22 -17.37 8.92
C TRP A 185 8.34 -16.82 7.49
N THR A 186 8.73 -17.72 6.59
CA THR A 186 8.70 -17.52 5.15
C THR A 186 7.98 -18.71 4.50
N GLU A 187 7.16 -18.44 3.49
CA GLU A 187 6.49 -19.47 2.70
C GLU A 187 6.54 -19.17 1.21
N LYS A 188 6.11 -20.14 0.39
CA LYS A 188 6.16 -20.03 -1.08
C LYS A 188 4.80 -20.23 -1.73
N THR A 189 4.54 -19.41 -2.76
CA THR A 189 3.43 -19.56 -3.70
C THR A 189 3.94 -19.67 -5.13
N ASP A 190 3.06 -20.05 -6.05
CA ASP A 190 3.44 -20.35 -7.43
C ASP A 190 3.58 -19.10 -8.32
N GLY A 191 3.26 -17.92 -7.82
CA GLY A 191 3.13 -16.71 -8.62
C GLY A 191 3.63 -15.48 -7.90
N ARG A 192 3.83 -14.40 -8.66
CA ARG A 192 4.27 -13.12 -8.11
C ARG A 192 3.23 -12.59 -7.14
N VAL A 193 3.65 -12.20 -5.94
CA VAL A 193 2.76 -11.54 -4.99
C VAL A 193 2.92 -10.04 -5.18
N LYS A 194 1.93 -9.45 -5.86
CA LYS A 194 1.86 -8.00 -6.08
C LYS A 194 0.81 -7.34 -5.21
N SER A 195 -0.25 -8.07 -4.86
CA SER A 195 -1.32 -7.61 -3.99
C SER A 195 -0.85 -7.62 -2.54
N GLY A 196 -1.08 -6.52 -1.82
CA GLY A 196 -1.01 -6.53 -0.36
C GLY A 196 -1.96 -7.56 0.25
N PRO A 197 -1.56 -8.29 1.30
CA PRO A 197 -2.42 -9.26 1.97
C PRO A 197 -3.45 -8.59 2.88
N ALA A 198 -4.37 -9.40 3.42
CA ALA A 198 -5.28 -8.98 4.48
C ALA A 198 -5.23 -9.96 5.65
N VAL A 199 -5.17 -9.44 6.88
CA VAL A 199 -5.33 -10.24 8.09
C VAL A 199 -6.83 -10.37 8.40
N VAL A 200 -7.29 -11.61 8.57
CA VAL A 200 -8.68 -11.97 8.89
C VAL A 200 -8.68 -13.04 9.98
N GLY A 201 -8.78 -12.60 11.23
CA GLY A 201 -8.67 -13.49 12.39
C GLY A 201 -7.27 -14.12 12.49
N GLU A 202 -7.22 -15.45 12.55
CA GLU A 202 -5.97 -16.23 12.62
C GLU A 202 -5.28 -16.40 11.25
N TRP A 203 -5.87 -15.87 10.18
CA TRP A 203 -5.44 -16.10 8.81
C TRP A 203 -4.95 -14.83 8.14
N VAL A 204 -3.92 -14.96 7.32
CA VAL A 204 -3.48 -13.94 6.38
C VAL A 204 -3.84 -14.43 4.98
N ILE A 205 -4.58 -13.60 4.26
CA ILE A 205 -5.07 -13.90 2.93
C ILE A 205 -4.16 -13.24 1.91
N PHE A 206 -3.44 -14.08 1.18
CA PHE A 206 -2.56 -13.67 0.08
C PHE A 206 -3.19 -13.99 -1.26
N ALA A 207 -2.84 -13.21 -2.27
CA ALA A 207 -3.27 -13.42 -3.63
C ALA A 207 -2.12 -13.15 -4.61
N ASP A 208 -1.89 -14.08 -5.53
CA ASP A 208 -0.71 -14.09 -6.40
C ASP A 208 -1.07 -14.11 -7.91
N GLU A 209 -0.10 -13.81 -8.78
CA GLU A 209 -0.31 -13.72 -10.24
C GLU A 209 -0.40 -15.08 -10.96
N SER A 210 -0.17 -16.21 -10.28
CA SER A 210 -0.57 -17.56 -10.73
C SER A 210 -1.97 -17.83 -10.18
N PRO A 211 -3.02 -17.24 -10.79
CA PRO A 211 -4.12 -16.61 -10.07
C PRO A 211 -4.76 -17.52 -9.03
N ALA A 212 -4.47 -17.24 -7.76
CA ALA A 212 -4.98 -18.00 -6.64
C ALA A 212 -5.06 -17.13 -5.39
N VAL A 213 -5.82 -17.62 -4.42
CA VAL A 213 -5.92 -17.05 -3.07
C VAL A 213 -5.47 -18.11 -2.06
N SER A 214 -4.54 -17.74 -1.19
CA SER A 214 -3.96 -18.61 -0.17
C SER A 214 -4.42 -18.18 1.22
N PHE A 215 -4.86 -19.15 2.03
CA PHE A 215 -5.19 -18.99 3.44
C PHE A 215 -3.99 -19.44 4.26
N VAL A 216 -3.27 -18.48 4.84
CA VAL A 216 -1.98 -18.71 5.49
C VAL A 216 -2.17 -18.50 6.99
N ASN A 217 -1.80 -19.48 7.81
CA ASN A 217 -1.88 -19.30 9.27
C ASN A 217 -0.92 -18.18 9.68
N ARG A 218 -1.40 -17.18 10.41
CA ARG A 218 -0.63 -15.97 10.71
C ARG A 218 0.58 -16.22 11.62
N GLU A 219 0.54 -17.26 12.44
CA GLU A 219 1.57 -17.57 13.43
C GLU A 219 2.62 -18.53 12.86
N THR A 220 2.18 -19.54 12.10
CA THR A 220 3.07 -20.61 11.63
C THR A 220 3.51 -20.45 10.18
N GLY A 221 2.85 -19.59 9.42
CA GLY A 221 3.00 -19.50 7.97
C GLY A 221 2.31 -20.63 7.20
N GLN A 222 1.81 -21.69 7.85
CA GLN A 222 1.30 -22.84 7.13
C GLN A 222 0.13 -22.48 6.20
N ILE A 223 0.27 -22.79 4.90
CA ILE A 223 -0.81 -22.65 3.92
C ILE A 223 -1.84 -23.75 4.17
N ARG A 224 -3.02 -23.36 4.68
CA ARG A 224 -4.11 -24.29 4.96
C ARG A 224 -4.87 -24.69 3.70
N ASN A 225 -5.07 -23.73 2.79
CA ASN A 225 -5.64 -23.97 1.48
C ASN A 225 -5.13 -22.93 0.49
N ARG A 226 -5.06 -23.32 -0.78
CA ARG A 226 -4.79 -22.44 -1.92
C ARG A 226 -5.84 -22.71 -2.99
N VAL A 227 -6.66 -21.71 -3.29
CA VAL A 227 -7.79 -21.85 -4.22
C VAL A 227 -7.47 -21.11 -5.52
N PRO A 228 -7.27 -21.83 -6.64
CA PRO A 228 -7.10 -21.20 -7.94
C PRO A 228 -8.37 -20.46 -8.37
N ILE A 229 -8.21 -19.25 -8.90
CA ILE A 229 -9.28 -18.45 -9.52
C ILE A 229 -9.02 -18.32 -11.02
N VAL A 230 -9.16 -19.46 -11.71
CA VAL A 230 -8.83 -19.59 -13.14
C VAL A 230 -9.63 -18.64 -14.02
N ASP A 231 -9.00 -18.23 -15.13
CA ASP A 231 -9.53 -17.32 -16.14
C ASP A 231 -10.00 -15.96 -15.61
N ALA A 232 -9.65 -15.59 -14.38
CA ALA A 232 -10.04 -14.32 -13.78
C ALA A 232 -9.13 -13.14 -14.16
N GLY A 233 -8.00 -13.38 -14.83
CA GLY A 233 -6.98 -12.35 -15.07
C GLY A 233 -6.01 -12.24 -13.89
N LYS A 234 -5.23 -11.16 -13.86
CA LYS A 234 -4.20 -10.95 -12.83
C LYS A 234 -4.80 -10.34 -11.57
N ILE A 235 -4.12 -10.53 -10.45
CA ILE A 235 -4.45 -9.90 -9.18
C ILE A 235 -3.42 -8.80 -8.94
N ARG A 236 -3.89 -7.56 -8.76
CA ARG A 236 -3.03 -6.37 -8.61
C ARG A 236 -3.49 -5.44 -7.50
N ALA A 237 -4.78 -5.40 -7.24
CA ALA A 237 -5.34 -4.66 -6.11
C ALA A 237 -5.10 -5.44 -4.82
N ASN A 238 -4.87 -4.72 -3.72
CA ASN A 238 -4.72 -5.30 -2.40
C ASN A 238 -5.96 -6.13 -2.01
N VAL A 239 -5.74 -7.22 -1.28
CA VAL A 239 -6.80 -7.97 -0.63
C VAL A 239 -7.40 -7.11 0.47
N VAL A 240 -8.73 -7.11 0.59
CA VAL A 240 -9.43 -6.30 1.62
C VAL A 240 -10.16 -7.22 2.59
N GLY A 241 -9.74 -7.22 3.85
CA GLY A 241 -10.43 -7.91 4.95
C GLY A 241 -11.59 -7.09 5.48
N ARG A 242 -12.76 -7.71 5.67
CA ARG A 242 -13.96 -7.09 6.25
C ARG A 242 -14.93 -8.14 6.77
N ASP A 243 -15.51 -7.90 7.94
CA ASP A 243 -16.60 -8.71 8.51
C ASP A 243 -16.27 -10.22 8.55
N GLY A 244 -15.01 -10.56 8.86
CA GLY A 244 -14.54 -11.95 8.97
C GLY A 244 -14.22 -12.65 7.63
N VAL A 245 -14.29 -11.95 6.50
CA VAL A 245 -13.92 -12.46 5.17
C VAL A 245 -12.93 -11.53 4.47
N ALA A 246 -12.34 -11.98 3.36
CA ALA A 246 -11.50 -11.16 2.50
C ALA A 246 -12.09 -11.06 1.09
N TYR A 247 -11.83 -9.95 0.42
CA TYR A 247 -12.25 -9.67 -0.95
C TYR A 247 -11.05 -9.48 -1.87
N VAL A 248 -11.13 -10.08 -3.06
CA VAL A 248 -10.08 -10.03 -4.09
C VAL A 248 -10.71 -9.59 -5.41
N VAL A 249 -10.11 -8.61 -6.07
CA VAL A 249 -10.54 -8.12 -7.39
C VAL A 249 -9.45 -8.37 -8.42
N THR A 250 -9.85 -8.80 -9.62
CA THR A 250 -8.94 -9.12 -10.70
C THR A 250 -8.98 -8.09 -11.83
N THR A 251 -7.97 -8.13 -12.71
CA THR A 251 -7.90 -7.22 -13.88
C THR A 251 -9.00 -7.44 -14.92
N LYS A 252 -9.81 -8.50 -14.80
CA LYS A 252 -11.03 -8.68 -15.63
C LYS A 252 -12.29 -8.16 -14.94
N GLY A 253 -12.16 -7.44 -13.81
CA GLY A 253 -13.30 -6.87 -13.08
C GLY A 253 -14.12 -7.89 -12.29
N ARG A 254 -13.58 -9.08 -12.02
CA ARG A 254 -14.25 -10.10 -11.21
C ARG A 254 -13.93 -9.87 -9.73
N LEU A 255 -14.92 -10.10 -8.87
CA LEU A 255 -14.82 -9.98 -7.41
C LEU A 255 -14.98 -11.36 -6.79
N PHE A 256 -14.09 -11.70 -5.86
CA PHE A 256 -14.11 -12.96 -5.12
C PHE A 256 -14.19 -12.70 -3.63
N LYS A 257 -14.94 -13.52 -2.90
CA LYS A 257 -14.97 -13.59 -1.44
C LYS A 257 -14.20 -14.82 -0.99
N ALA A 258 -13.16 -14.61 -0.18
CA ALA A 258 -12.41 -15.64 0.51
C ALA A 258 -12.90 -15.74 1.96
N ASP A 259 -13.33 -16.92 2.37
CA ASP A 259 -13.95 -17.18 3.67
C ASP A 259 -13.05 -18.11 4.51
N PRO A 260 -12.34 -17.58 5.52
CA PRO A 260 -11.43 -18.39 6.33
C PRO A 260 -12.13 -19.42 7.23
N SER A 261 -13.45 -19.33 7.44
CA SER A 261 -14.19 -20.30 8.26
C SER A 261 -14.32 -21.68 7.61
N ASN A 262 -14.22 -21.73 6.29
CA ASN A 262 -14.32 -22.96 5.49
C ASN A 262 -13.24 -23.06 4.40
N PHE A 263 -12.29 -22.12 4.37
CA PHE A 263 -11.18 -22.04 3.41
C PHE A 263 -11.64 -22.03 1.95
N SER A 264 -12.79 -21.43 1.67
CA SER A 264 -13.36 -21.37 0.31
C SER A 264 -13.20 -20.00 -0.32
N VAL A 265 -13.17 -19.98 -1.65
CA VAL A 265 -13.20 -18.76 -2.44
C VAL A 265 -14.34 -18.88 -3.43
N VAL A 266 -15.24 -17.91 -3.41
CA VAL A 266 -16.42 -17.88 -4.28
C VAL A 266 -16.48 -16.56 -5.02
N GLU A 267 -16.85 -16.59 -6.29
CA GLU A 267 -17.10 -15.37 -7.05
C GLU A 267 -18.36 -14.69 -6.53
N VAL A 268 -18.28 -13.38 -6.34
CA VAL A 268 -19.40 -12.51 -5.97
C VAL A 268 -19.88 -11.83 -7.25
N PRO A 269 -21.11 -12.11 -7.72
CA PRO A 269 -21.66 -11.44 -8.88
C PRO A 269 -21.75 -9.93 -8.62
N ILE A 270 -21.05 -9.14 -9.43
CA ILE A 270 -21.17 -7.68 -9.42
C ILE A 270 -22.30 -7.32 -10.39
N GLY A 271 -23.50 -7.15 -9.86
CA GLY A 271 -24.63 -6.64 -10.62
C GLY A 271 -24.71 -5.12 -10.52
N GLY A 272 -24.74 -4.44 -11.67
CA GLY A 272 -25.31 -3.09 -11.78
C GLY A 272 -26.70 -3.22 -12.39
N THR A 273 -27.71 -2.59 -11.80
CA THR A 273 -28.92 -2.26 -12.57
C THR A 273 -28.49 -1.28 -13.65
N SER A 274 -28.54 -1.73 -14.91
CA SER A 274 -28.38 -0.88 -16.09
C SER A 274 -29.35 0.29 -16.10
#